data_AF-A0A256XMW1-F1
#
_entry.id   AF-A0A256XMW1-F1
#
_cell.length_a   1.000
_cell.length_b   1.000
_cell.length_c   1.000
_cell.angle_alpha   90.00
_cell.angle_beta   90.00
_cell.angle_gamma   90.00
#
_symmetry.space_group_name_H-M   'P 1'
#
loop_
_entity.id
_entity.type
_entity.pdbx_description
1 polymer ?
#
loop_
_entity_poly.entity_id
_entity_poly.type
_entity_poly.pdbx_seq_one_letter_code
_entity_poly.pdbx_strand_id
1 'polypeptide(L)'
;MIDFNTYMDNLHKNISSYAPQKTEQPELYESLFKPKDIYRIPLDEAEKMQLKTIKAAFIHHYNNNPFYHNFCKEHSITPEDIKTNDDLTKIPLIPDKFFKDYPEGKEYATWIANIYTGELPKIVIKQKKPTYDDVIDAFHEAGIYVTYSSGTGGRHTFIPRDKTTFLNAEYTLAKSLVPMIYPLWKHDSYGYLLMPNPKLNFIFAGKALEIYFDAVKNVEVAIDRKINTELIEMTMHGKKGLKSKIVRHIASKGAKNMIDDIIDWLEVRDKANDTITLVGAPYILYAVMEKLKQQGRSFNFGERGGVATGGGWKIHEHKRMPVSDFRKEVKDVLGIPEKFCLDIYGMVEGNGWLTQCPEGHYLHAPYSFYKPLVLDEEFKPAEYGEWGQYAFLDGAARSYPGFIVTGDKVRLLKRCPVCDRPGPVLEPEVKRVKGADVRGCAEEVRRMLTSDLGD
;
A
#
# COMPACT_ATOMS: atom_id res chain seq x y z
N MET A 1 14.73 -15.28 -23.86
CA MET A 1 13.83 -14.61 -22.88
C MET A 1 12.77 -15.63 -22.49
N ILE A 2 12.57 -15.89 -21.19
CA ILE A 2 11.50 -16.78 -20.71
C ILE A 2 10.15 -16.23 -21.16
N ASP A 3 9.20 -17.07 -21.60
CA ASP A 3 7.88 -16.58 -21.96
C ASP A 3 7.10 -16.10 -20.72
N PHE A 4 6.14 -15.20 -20.93
CA PHE A 4 5.40 -14.56 -19.84
C PHE A 4 4.63 -15.58 -18.97
N ASN A 5 4.09 -16.64 -19.56
CA ASN A 5 3.32 -17.63 -18.82
C ASN A 5 4.21 -18.42 -17.87
N THR A 6 5.35 -18.93 -18.35
CA THR A 6 6.32 -19.61 -17.49
C THR A 6 6.91 -18.67 -16.44
N TYR A 7 7.13 -17.40 -16.79
CA TYR A 7 7.57 -16.36 -15.84
C TYR A 7 6.59 -16.19 -14.68
N MET A 8 5.30 -16.06 -14.96
CA MET A 8 4.27 -15.92 -13.93
C MET A 8 4.03 -17.22 -13.16
N ASP A 9 4.12 -18.39 -13.81
CA ASP A 9 4.00 -19.70 -13.13
C ASP A 9 5.15 -19.90 -12.13
N ASN A 10 6.36 -19.46 -12.47
CA ASN A 10 7.51 -19.46 -11.57
C ASN A 10 7.27 -18.54 -10.37
N LEU A 11 6.69 -17.34 -10.56
CA LEU A 11 6.32 -16.47 -9.44
C LEU A 11 5.31 -17.19 -8.54
N HIS A 12 4.20 -17.65 -9.13
CA HIS A 12 3.12 -18.31 -8.42
C HIS A 12 3.57 -19.49 -7.58
N LYS A 13 4.51 -20.31 -8.07
CA LYS A 13 5.09 -21.43 -7.32
C LYS A 13 5.71 -20.99 -5.98
N ASN A 14 6.30 -19.80 -5.92
CA ASN A 14 7.00 -19.31 -4.74
C ASN A 14 6.10 -18.52 -3.78
N ILE A 15 4.99 -17.95 -4.27
CA ILE A 15 4.10 -17.10 -3.47
C ILE A 15 2.67 -17.65 -3.32
N SER A 16 2.42 -18.91 -3.66
CA SER A 16 1.07 -19.50 -3.63
C SER A 16 0.45 -19.56 -2.22
N SER A 17 1.27 -19.55 -1.17
CA SER A 17 0.82 -19.47 0.24
C SER A 17 0.10 -18.16 0.58
N TYR A 18 0.33 -17.10 -0.19
CA TYR A 18 -0.31 -15.80 -0.04
C TYR A 18 -1.59 -15.66 -0.85
N ALA A 19 -1.83 -16.58 -1.79
CA ALA A 19 -2.97 -16.49 -2.69
C ALA A 19 -4.30 -16.61 -1.94
N PRO A 20 -5.35 -15.88 -2.38
CA PRO A 20 -6.70 -16.10 -1.87
C PRO A 20 -7.10 -17.57 -2.07
N GLN A 21 -7.76 -18.18 -1.09
CA GLN A 21 -8.22 -19.56 -1.20
C GLN A 21 -9.59 -19.62 -1.89
N LYS A 22 -9.74 -20.45 -2.91
CA LYS A 22 -10.99 -20.56 -3.70
C LYS A 22 -12.21 -20.91 -2.85
N THR A 23 -12.03 -21.73 -1.81
CA THR A 23 -13.10 -22.17 -0.91
C THR A 23 -13.59 -21.06 0.02
N GLU A 24 -12.75 -20.07 0.31
CA GLU A 24 -13.05 -18.98 1.26
C GLU A 24 -13.38 -17.66 0.55
N GLN A 25 -12.71 -17.41 -0.59
CA GLN A 25 -12.75 -16.16 -1.34
C GLN A 25 -12.93 -16.42 -2.85
N PRO A 26 -14.02 -17.09 -3.29
CA PRO A 26 -14.15 -17.53 -4.68
C PRO A 26 -14.10 -16.38 -5.70
N GLU A 27 -14.72 -15.23 -5.39
CA GLU A 27 -14.72 -14.06 -6.29
C GLU A 27 -13.33 -13.43 -6.40
N LEU A 28 -12.63 -13.25 -5.27
CA LEU A 28 -11.27 -12.72 -5.27
C LEU A 28 -10.29 -13.70 -5.94
N TYR A 29 -10.47 -15.00 -5.75
CA TYR A 29 -9.69 -16.03 -6.44
C TYR A 29 -9.81 -15.91 -7.97
N GLU A 30 -11.04 -15.78 -8.49
CA GLU A 30 -11.26 -15.65 -9.94
C GLU A 30 -10.73 -14.32 -10.50
N SER A 31 -10.74 -13.25 -9.72
CA SER A 31 -10.35 -11.89 -10.16
C SER A 31 -8.87 -11.54 -9.96
N LEU A 32 -8.18 -12.18 -9.01
CA LEU A 32 -6.79 -11.89 -8.64
C LEU A 32 -5.84 -13.07 -8.90
N PHE A 33 -6.20 -14.29 -8.50
CA PHE A 33 -5.32 -15.46 -8.63
C PHE A 33 -5.31 -16.02 -10.05
N LYS A 34 -6.49 -16.30 -10.60
CA LYS A 34 -6.64 -16.97 -11.91
C LYS A 34 -6.04 -16.18 -13.08
N PRO A 35 -6.19 -14.84 -13.18
CA PRO A 35 -5.56 -14.10 -14.27
C PRO A 35 -4.05 -14.10 -14.10
N LYS A 36 -3.29 -14.54 -15.11
CA LYS A 36 -1.81 -14.48 -15.06
C LYS A 36 -1.30 -13.04 -15.06
N ASP A 37 -1.86 -12.19 -15.92
CA ASP A 37 -1.63 -10.75 -15.95
C ASP A 37 -2.94 -10.03 -15.59
N ILE A 38 -2.96 -9.37 -14.43
CA ILE A 38 -4.14 -8.63 -13.96
C ILE A 38 -4.43 -7.36 -14.77
N TYR A 39 -3.48 -6.91 -15.59
CA TYR A 39 -3.62 -5.72 -16.43
C TYR A 39 -3.99 -6.02 -17.88
N ARG A 40 -4.03 -7.30 -18.28
CA ARG A 40 -4.38 -7.74 -19.65
C ARG A 40 -5.69 -8.54 -19.72
N ILE A 41 -6.57 -8.37 -18.74
CA ILE A 41 -7.90 -8.98 -18.74
C ILE A 41 -8.79 -8.18 -19.71
N PRO A 42 -9.57 -8.82 -20.61
CA PRO A 42 -10.56 -8.10 -21.41
C PRO A 42 -11.51 -7.28 -20.52
N LEU A 43 -11.84 -6.05 -20.94
CA LEU A 43 -12.58 -5.10 -20.08
C LEU A 43 -13.95 -5.64 -19.64
N ASP A 44 -14.69 -6.28 -20.54
CA ASP A 44 -16.01 -6.83 -20.24
C ASP A 44 -15.94 -8.02 -19.27
N GLU A 45 -14.87 -8.82 -19.32
CA GLU A 45 -14.60 -9.88 -18.35
C GLU A 45 -14.21 -9.30 -17.00
N ALA A 46 -13.32 -8.30 -17.00
CA ALA A 46 -12.86 -7.66 -15.79
C ALA A 46 -13.97 -6.88 -15.07
N GLU A 47 -14.88 -6.22 -15.78
CA GLU A 47 -16.04 -5.54 -15.19
C GLU A 47 -16.98 -6.52 -14.48
N LYS A 48 -17.16 -7.73 -15.03
CA LYS A 48 -17.93 -8.82 -14.39
C LYS A 48 -17.22 -9.34 -13.15
N MET A 49 -15.90 -9.51 -13.22
CA MET A 49 -15.08 -9.90 -12.06
C MET A 49 -15.15 -8.84 -10.96
N GLN A 50 -14.97 -7.56 -11.33
CA GLN A 50 -14.96 -6.42 -10.41
C GLN A 50 -16.30 -6.29 -9.69
N LEU A 51 -17.42 -6.39 -10.43
CA LEU A 51 -18.76 -6.40 -9.85
C LEU A 51 -18.92 -7.52 -8.83
N LYS A 52 -18.56 -8.76 -9.19
CA LYS A 52 -18.71 -9.92 -8.30
C LYS A 52 -17.87 -9.76 -7.03
N THR A 53 -16.59 -9.42 -7.17
CA THR A 53 -15.66 -9.33 -6.04
C THR A 53 -16.01 -8.19 -5.11
N ILE A 54 -16.28 -6.99 -5.64
CA ILE A 54 -16.62 -5.82 -4.80
C ILE A 54 -18.00 -5.99 -4.17
N LYS A 55 -18.99 -6.54 -4.89
CA LYS A 55 -20.31 -6.82 -4.31
C LYS A 55 -20.23 -7.87 -3.20
N ALA A 56 -19.42 -8.92 -3.36
CA ALA A 56 -19.21 -9.93 -2.32
C ALA A 56 -18.58 -9.32 -1.06
N ALA A 57 -17.57 -8.46 -1.22
CA ALA A 57 -16.99 -7.71 -0.11
C ALA A 57 -18.04 -6.80 0.55
N PHE A 58 -18.84 -6.08 -0.25
CA PHE A 58 -19.88 -5.18 0.26
C PHE A 58 -20.93 -5.94 1.09
N ILE A 59 -21.45 -7.06 0.59
CA ILE A 59 -22.37 -7.94 1.32
C ILE A 59 -21.75 -8.41 2.63
N HIS A 60 -20.47 -8.81 2.60
CA HIS A 60 -19.76 -9.28 3.78
C HIS A 60 -19.68 -8.19 4.85
N HIS A 61 -19.25 -6.97 4.50
CA HIS A 61 -19.16 -5.86 5.44
C HIS A 61 -20.53 -5.40 5.94
N TYR A 62 -21.52 -5.29 5.05
CA TYR A 62 -22.89 -4.90 5.43
C TYR A 62 -23.48 -5.87 6.46
N ASN A 63 -23.25 -7.19 6.30
CA ASN A 63 -23.83 -8.18 7.21
C ASN A 63 -23.01 -8.41 8.50
N ASN A 64 -21.71 -8.12 8.50
CA ASN A 64 -20.79 -8.54 9.57
C ASN A 64 -19.99 -7.40 10.22
N ASN A 65 -20.31 -6.15 9.90
CA ASN A 65 -19.74 -4.98 10.57
C ASN A 65 -20.88 -4.04 10.99
N PRO A 66 -21.24 -3.99 12.29
CA PRO A 66 -22.37 -3.18 12.77
C PRO A 66 -22.23 -1.69 12.42
N PHE A 67 -21.02 -1.16 12.54
CA PHE A 67 -20.71 0.23 12.19
C PHE A 67 -21.06 0.52 10.72
N TYR A 68 -20.57 -0.31 9.80
CA TYR A 68 -20.74 -0.11 8.37
C TYR A 68 -22.18 -0.42 7.91
N HIS A 69 -22.85 -1.38 8.56
CA HIS A 69 -24.28 -1.64 8.36
C HIS A 69 -25.12 -0.39 8.67
N ASN A 70 -24.88 0.24 9.82
CA ASN A 70 -25.59 1.45 10.21
C ASN A 70 -25.24 2.63 9.28
N PHE A 71 -23.96 2.77 8.91
CA PHE A 71 -23.53 3.75 7.91
C PHE A 71 -24.30 3.56 6.58
N CYS A 72 -24.44 2.33 6.09
CA CYS A 72 -25.21 2.05 4.87
C CYS A 72 -26.71 2.38 5.01
N LYS A 73 -27.31 2.10 6.17
CA LYS A 73 -28.72 2.44 6.45
C LYS A 73 -28.98 3.94 6.43
N GLU A 74 -28.09 4.74 7.01
CA GLU A 74 -28.20 6.20 6.98
C GLU A 74 -28.11 6.75 5.55
N HIS A 75 -27.28 6.14 4.72
CA HIS A 75 -27.21 6.42 3.29
C HIS A 75 -28.36 5.80 2.47
N SER A 76 -29.26 5.04 3.09
CA SER A 76 -30.36 4.32 2.42
C SER A 76 -29.90 3.39 1.29
N ILE A 77 -28.76 2.72 1.48
CA ILE A 77 -28.18 1.77 0.51
C ILE A 77 -28.16 0.36 1.10
N THR A 78 -28.58 -0.63 0.32
CA THR A 78 -28.48 -2.05 0.67
C THR A 78 -27.78 -2.85 -0.45
N PRO A 79 -27.36 -4.10 -0.19
CA PRO A 79 -26.76 -4.95 -1.22
C PRO A 79 -27.63 -5.21 -2.47
N GLU A 80 -28.95 -5.08 -2.34
CA GLU A 80 -29.91 -5.23 -3.44
C GLU A 80 -29.83 -4.10 -4.47
N ASP A 81 -29.30 -2.94 -4.09
CA ASP A 81 -29.11 -1.78 -4.98
C ASP A 81 -27.95 -1.97 -5.97
N ILE A 82 -27.08 -2.95 -5.71
CA ILE A 82 -25.87 -3.22 -6.49
C ILE A 82 -26.15 -4.34 -7.50
N LYS A 83 -26.55 -4.00 -8.73
CA LYS A 83 -26.92 -4.99 -9.76
C LYS A 83 -25.94 -5.02 -10.94
N THR A 84 -25.33 -3.89 -11.23
CA THR A 84 -24.43 -3.66 -12.36
C THR A 84 -23.11 -3.07 -11.88
N ASN A 85 -22.10 -3.01 -12.76
CA ASN A 85 -20.81 -2.40 -12.41
C ASN A 85 -20.96 -0.91 -12.06
N ASP A 86 -21.86 -0.20 -12.73
CA ASP A 86 -22.13 1.22 -12.46
C ASP A 86 -22.74 1.41 -11.07
N ASP A 87 -23.60 0.50 -10.61
CA ASP A 87 -24.19 0.57 -9.28
C ASP A 87 -23.14 0.52 -8.15
N LEU A 88 -21.92 0.01 -8.40
CA LEU A 88 -20.85 0.01 -7.41
C LEU A 88 -20.54 1.41 -6.87
N THR A 89 -20.74 2.47 -7.67
CA THR A 89 -20.49 3.85 -7.21
C THR A 89 -21.49 4.33 -6.15
N LYS A 90 -22.56 3.56 -5.90
CA LYS A 90 -23.54 3.83 -4.83
C LYS A 90 -23.05 3.35 -3.46
N ILE A 91 -22.02 2.50 -3.41
CA ILE A 91 -21.49 1.98 -2.14
C ILE A 91 -20.97 3.14 -1.29
N PRO A 92 -21.46 3.33 -0.05
CA PRO A 92 -21.02 4.42 0.82
C PRO A 92 -19.51 4.38 1.08
N LEU A 93 -18.87 5.55 0.99
CA LEU A 93 -17.42 5.70 1.13
C LEU A 93 -17.04 6.23 2.52
N ILE A 94 -16.08 5.59 3.17
CA ILE A 94 -15.52 6.01 4.46
C ILE A 94 -14.38 7.00 4.22
N PRO A 95 -14.40 8.19 4.84
CA PRO A 95 -13.29 9.14 4.74
C PRO A 95 -11.99 8.67 5.39
N ASP A 96 -10.83 8.87 4.75
CA ASP A 96 -9.51 8.51 5.31
C ASP A 96 -9.24 9.17 6.68
N LYS A 97 -9.82 10.35 6.93
CA LYS A 97 -9.70 11.08 8.20
C LYS A 97 -10.28 10.32 9.38
N PHE A 98 -11.30 9.50 9.15
CA PHE A 98 -11.89 8.66 10.20
C PHE A 98 -10.83 7.78 10.87
N PHE A 99 -10.00 7.13 10.08
CA PHE A 99 -8.94 6.24 10.58
C PHE A 99 -7.78 6.95 11.28
N LYS A 100 -7.80 8.30 11.33
CA LYS A 100 -6.83 9.14 12.04
C LYS A 100 -7.41 9.75 13.32
N ASP A 101 -8.72 9.63 13.55
CA ASP A 101 -9.43 10.27 14.66
C ASP A 101 -9.78 9.28 15.78
N TYR A 102 -8.78 8.51 16.20
CA TYR A 102 -8.93 7.48 17.22
C TYR A 102 -8.86 8.05 18.66
N PRO A 103 -9.52 7.43 19.64
CA PRO A 103 -9.38 7.80 21.05
C PRO A 103 -8.09 7.23 21.66
N GLU A 104 -7.82 7.49 22.94
CA GLU A 104 -6.66 6.95 23.66
C GLU A 104 -7.04 5.80 24.62
N GLY A 105 -6.06 5.05 25.09
CA GLY A 105 -6.26 4.07 26.15
C GLY A 105 -7.17 2.90 25.75
N LYS A 106 -8.15 2.56 26.61
CA LYS A 106 -9.04 1.40 26.37
C LYS A 106 -10.02 1.64 25.22
N GLU A 107 -10.48 2.88 25.06
CA GLU A 107 -11.40 3.26 23.98
C GLU A 107 -10.77 3.04 22.62
N TYR A 108 -9.43 3.12 22.52
CA TYR A 108 -8.71 2.81 21.28
C TYR A 108 -8.91 1.35 20.86
N ALA A 109 -8.90 0.41 21.81
CA ALA A 109 -9.15 -1.00 21.52
C ALA A 109 -10.57 -1.22 20.99
N THR A 110 -11.57 -0.58 21.61
CA THR A 110 -12.96 -0.63 21.14
C THR A 110 -13.13 0.01 19.77
N TRP A 111 -12.42 1.11 19.51
CA TRP A 111 -12.45 1.77 18.21
C TRP A 111 -11.88 0.88 17.09
N ILE A 112 -10.74 0.20 17.31
CA ILE A 112 -10.20 -0.80 16.36
C ILE A 112 -11.19 -1.96 16.17
N ALA A 113 -11.78 -2.45 17.26
CA ALA A 113 -12.76 -3.52 17.24
C ALA A 113 -14.00 -3.18 16.38
N ASN A 114 -14.47 -1.94 16.40
CA ASN A 114 -15.63 -1.52 15.61
C ASN A 114 -15.32 -1.36 14.10
N ILE A 115 -14.06 -1.08 13.75
CA ILE A 115 -13.63 -1.06 12.35
C ILE A 115 -13.55 -2.47 11.77
N TYR A 116 -13.23 -3.45 12.62
CA TYR A 116 -13.06 -4.83 12.21
C TYR A 116 -14.38 -5.45 11.73
N THR A 117 -14.35 -6.17 10.62
CA THR A 117 -15.47 -6.95 10.09
C THR A 117 -15.30 -8.41 10.47
N GLY A 118 -16.35 -9.00 11.05
CA GLY A 118 -16.38 -10.40 11.47
C GLY A 118 -16.21 -10.58 12.98
N GLU A 119 -16.04 -11.83 13.40
CA GLU A 119 -15.93 -12.18 14.81
C GLU A 119 -14.55 -11.80 15.36
N LEU A 120 -14.54 -11.04 16.46
CA LEU A 120 -13.31 -10.68 17.14
C LEU A 120 -12.81 -11.86 17.98
N PRO A 121 -11.52 -12.23 17.86
CA PRO A 121 -10.91 -13.17 18.77
C PRO A 121 -10.83 -12.59 20.19
N LYS A 122 -10.56 -13.44 21.17
CA LYS A 122 -10.36 -13.00 22.56
C LYS A 122 -9.08 -12.17 22.67
N ILE A 123 -9.24 -10.85 22.75
CA ILE A 123 -8.14 -9.90 22.95
C ILE A 123 -7.95 -9.63 24.45
N VAL A 124 -6.72 -9.77 24.95
CA VAL A 124 -6.39 -9.60 26.36
C VAL A 124 -5.38 -8.48 26.54
N ILE A 125 -5.84 -7.34 27.05
CA ILE A 125 -4.98 -6.19 27.39
C ILE A 125 -4.78 -6.17 28.91
N LYS A 126 -3.54 -6.42 29.36
CA LYS A 126 -3.21 -6.56 30.79
C LYS A 126 -3.06 -5.21 31.50
N GLN A 127 -2.72 -4.17 30.75
CA GLN A 127 -2.40 -2.84 31.25
C GLN A 127 -3.68 -2.09 31.65
N LYS A 128 -3.67 -1.46 32.83
CA LYS A 128 -4.81 -0.64 33.29
C LYS A 128 -5.02 0.61 32.43
N LYS A 129 -3.93 1.19 31.92
CA LYS A 129 -3.87 2.34 31.00
C LYS A 129 -2.96 1.95 29.82
N PRO A 130 -3.47 1.20 28.84
CA PRO A 130 -2.65 0.71 27.74
C PRO A 130 -2.21 1.88 26.85
N THR A 131 -0.97 1.80 26.35
CA THR A 131 -0.51 2.64 25.24
C THR A 131 -1.07 2.14 23.91
N TYR A 132 -0.91 2.90 22.82
CA TYR A 132 -1.26 2.42 21.48
C TYR A 132 -0.53 1.13 21.13
N ASP A 133 0.76 1.04 21.47
CA ASP A 133 1.58 -0.14 21.22
C ASP A 133 1.09 -1.35 22.04
N ASP A 134 0.67 -1.18 23.31
CA ASP A 134 0.10 -2.27 24.11
C ASP A 134 -1.20 -2.84 23.49
N VAL A 135 -2.05 -1.97 22.94
CA VAL A 135 -3.28 -2.40 22.25
C VAL A 135 -2.94 -3.11 20.95
N ILE A 136 -2.04 -2.54 20.13
CA ILE A 136 -1.60 -3.12 18.86
C ILE A 136 -1.02 -4.52 19.08
N ASP A 137 -0.10 -4.67 20.05
CA ASP A 137 0.54 -5.94 20.37
C ASP A 137 -0.51 -6.97 20.83
N ALA A 138 -1.52 -6.57 21.63
CA ALA A 138 -2.60 -7.46 22.07
C ALA A 138 -3.50 -7.96 20.92
N PHE A 139 -3.79 -7.11 19.92
CA PHE A 139 -4.51 -7.54 18.71
C PHE A 139 -3.65 -8.48 17.85
N HIS A 140 -2.35 -8.20 17.74
CA HIS A 140 -1.41 -9.04 16.97
C HIS A 140 -1.29 -10.43 17.59
N GLU A 141 -1.18 -10.53 18.91
CA GLU A 141 -1.18 -11.79 19.65
C GLU A 141 -2.48 -12.60 19.42
N ALA A 142 -3.59 -11.91 19.15
CA ALA A 142 -4.87 -12.52 18.83
C ALA A 142 -5.05 -12.82 17.32
N GLY A 143 -4.06 -12.55 16.48
CA GLY A 143 -4.08 -12.83 15.03
C GLY A 143 -4.65 -11.71 14.15
N ILE A 144 -4.87 -10.51 14.70
CA ILE A 144 -5.27 -9.31 13.95
C ILE A 144 -4.06 -8.39 13.83
N TYR A 145 -3.53 -8.25 12.62
CA TYR A 145 -2.48 -7.32 12.27
C TYR A 145 -3.02 -5.89 12.16
N VAL A 146 -2.94 -5.14 13.26
CA VAL A 146 -3.16 -3.69 13.25
C VAL A 146 -1.97 -3.03 12.58
N THR A 147 -2.13 -2.67 11.32
CA THR A 147 -1.10 -2.00 10.51
C THR A 147 -1.34 -0.50 10.48
N TYR A 148 -0.28 0.28 10.32
CA TYR A 148 -0.39 1.74 10.40
C TYR A 148 0.47 2.51 9.40
N SER A 149 0.05 3.74 9.13
CA SER A 149 0.83 4.68 8.31
C SER A 149 2.02 5.23 9.09
N SER A 150 2.98 5.86 8.41
CA SER A 150 4.15 6.48 9.05
C SER A 150 3.86 7.76 9.84
N GLY A 151 2.61 8.25 9.87
CA GLY A 151 2.22 9.40 10.70
C GLY A 151 2.70 10.78 10.22
N THR A 152 3.19 10.88 8.98
CA THR A 152 3.81 12.09 8.40
C THR A 152 2.91 13.34 8.35
N GLY A 153 1.60 13.18 8.53
CA GLY A 153 0.62 14.28 8.61
C GLY A 153 0.20 14.66 10.05
N GLY A 154 0.91 14.19 11.08
CA GLY A 154 0.67 14.53 12.49
C GLY A 154 -0.05 13.46 13.31
N ARG A 155 -0.77 12.52 12.68
CA ARG A 155 -1.32 11.29 13.30
C ARG A 155 -1.19 10.10 12.38
N HIS A 156 -1.11 8.92 12.97
CA HIS A 156 -1.13 7.65 12.27
C HIS A 156 -2.53 7.34 11.73
N THR A 157 -2.60 6.56 10.67
CA THR A 157 -3.81 5.84 10.27
C THR A 157 -3.66 4.42 10.81
N PHE A 158 -4.71 3.83 11.38
CA PHE A 158 -4.70 2.43 11.83
C PHE A 158 -5.78 1.60 11.11
N ILE A 159 -5.39 0.41 10.66
CA ILE A 159 -6.27 -0.52 9.94
C ILE A 159 -6.07 -1.93 10.50
N PRO A 160 -7.12 -2.55 11.09
CA PRO A 160 -7.06 -3.94 11.54
C PRO A 160 -7.18 -4.88 10.34
N ARG A 161 -6.19 -5.76 10.17
CA ARG A 161 -6.21 -6.81 9.16
C ARG A 161 -6.16 -8.19 9.81
N ASP A 162 -7.09 -9.07 9.50
CA ASP A 162 -6.87 -10.49 9.77
C ASP A 162 -5.76 -11.05 8.86
N LYS A 163 -5.30 -12.27 9.14
CA LYS A 163 -4.27 -12.93 8.33
C LYS A 163 -4.66 -13.00 6.85
N THR A 164 -5.92 -13.34 6.56
CA THR A 164 -6.41 -13.50 5.18
C THR A 164 -6.36 -12.19 4.40
N THR A 165 -6.88 -11.10 4.95
CA THR A 165 -6.81 -9.77 4.32
C THR A 165 -5.38 -9.31 4.17
N PHE A 166 -4.53 -9.60 5.15
CA PHE A 166 -3.11 -9.24 5.09
C PHE A 166 -2.40 -9.96 3.93
N LEU A 167 -2.57 -11.28 3.80
CA LEU A 167 -2.02 -12.06 2.69
C LEU A 167 -2.57 -11.60 1.32
N ASN A 168 -3.85 -11.23 1.24
CA ASN A 168 -4.43 -10.65 0.02
C ASN A 168 -3.67 -9.39 -0.41
N ALA A 169 -3.36 -8.48 0.52
CA ALA A 169 -2.64 -7.24 0.22
C ALA A 169 -1.23 -7.50 -0.31
N GLU A 170 -0.52 -8.46 0.28
CA GLU A 170 0.82 -8.86 -0.14
C GLU A 170 0.81 -9.56 -1.51
N TYR A 171 -0.10 -10.53 -1.70
CA TYR A 171 -0.25 -11.22 -2.97
C TYR A 171 -0.59 -10.25 -4.11
N THR A 172 -1.47 -9.28 -3.83
CA THR A 172 -1.83 -8.22 -4.77
C THR A 172 -0.62 -7.38 -5.15
N LEU A 173 0.27 -7.05 -4.21
CA LEU A 173 1.49 -6.28 -4.50
C LEU A 173 2.38 -7.00 -5.51
N ALA A 174 2.66 -8.29 -5.27
CA ALA A 174 3.48 -9.09 -6.17
C ALA A 174 2.83 -9.22 -7.57
N LYS A 175 1.52 -9.47 -7.62
CA LYS A 175 0.73 -9.54 -8.86
C LYS A 175 0.64 -8.21 -9.61
N SER A 176 0.78 -7.08 -8.92
CA SER A 176 0.74 -5.74 -9.50
C SER A 176 2.10 -5.27 -10.00
N LEU A 177 3.20 -5.70 -9.38
CA LEU A 177 4.55 -5.26 -9.74
C LEU A 177 5.22 -6.19 -10.77
N VAL A 178 5.22 -7.50 -10.53
CA VAL A 178 6.05 -8.45 -11.28
C VAL A 178 5.70 -8.49 -12.79
N PRO A 179 4.42 -8.48 -13.21
CA PRO A 179 4.07 -8.38 -14.63
C PRO A 179 4.58 -7.10 -15.31
N MET A 180 4.67 -5.98 -14.59
CA MET A 180 5.08 -4.69 -15.13
C MET A 180 6.58 -4.58 -15.40
N ILE A 181 7.38 -5.42 -14.74
CA ILE A 181 8.84 -5.48 -14.92
C ILE A 181 9.29 -6.68 -15.76
N TYR A 182 8.37 -7.41 -16.40
CA TYR A 182 8.73 -8.55 -17.26
C TYR A 182 9.76 -8.13 -18.33
N PRO A 183 10.83 -8.92 -18.59
CA PRO A 183 11.16 -10.24 -18.02
C PRO A 183 12.17 -10.20 -16.86
N LEU A 184 12.31 -9.08 -16.15
CA LEU A 184 13.42 -8.83 -15.21
C LEU A 184 13.46 -9.80 -14.03
N TRP A 185 12.33 -9.95 -13.32
CA TRP A 185 12.28 -10.74 -12.08
C TRP A 185 12.74 -12.20 -12.27
N LYS A 186 13.51 -12.68 -11.31
CA LYS A 186 13.88 -14.09 -11.19
C LYS A 186 13.88 -14.45 -9.71
N HIS A 187 13.42 -15.64 -9.35
CA HIS A 187 13.44 -16.08 -7.96
C HIS A 187 14.87 -16.12 -7.38
N ASP A 188 15.88 -16.46 -8.18
CA ASP A 188 17.29 -16.50 -7.76
C ASP A 188 18.02 -15.13 -7.84
N SER A 189 17.28 -14.04 -8.07
CA SER A 189 17.84 -12.69 -8.01
C SER A 189 18.21 -12.25 -6.58
N TYR A 190 18.89 -11.11 -6.49
CA TYR A 190 19.27 -10.49 -5.23
C TYR A 190 18.44 -9.22 -5.00
N GLY A 191 17.69 -9.22 -3.90
CA GLY A 191 16.85 -8.12 -3.50
C GLY A 191 17.50 -7.27 -2.40
N TYR A 192 17.29 -5.96 -2.47
CA TYR A 192 17.53 -5.06 -1.36
C TYR A 192 16.25 -4.29 -1.02
N LEU A 193 15.76 -4.48 0.19
CA LEU A 193 14.59 -3.80 0.72
C LEU A 193 15.01 -2.48 1.36
N LEU A 194 14.70 -1.37 0.70
CA LEU A 194 14.91 0.00 1.13
C LEU A 194 13.84 0.47 2.12
N MET A 195 13.49 -0.41 3.07
CA MET A 195 12.49 -0.19 4.12
C MET A 195 12.92 -0.92 5.41
N PRO A 196 12.31 -0.60 6.56
CA PRO A 196 12.46 -1.40 7.76
C PRO A 196 12.03 -2.86 7.56
N ASN A 197 12.70 -3.78 8.25
CA ASN A 197 12.41 -5.21 8.18
C ASN A 197 10.92 -5.49 8.54
N PRO A 198 10.11 -6.05 7.62
CA PRO A 198 8.69 -6.30 7.84
C PRO A 198 8.42 -7.39 8.90
N LYS A 199 9.41 -8.24 9.19
CA LYS A 199 9.30 -9.25 10.25
C LYS A 199 9.36 -8.64 11.65
N LEU A 200 9.86 -7.40 11.77
CA LEU A 200 10.04 -6.70 13.03
C LEU A 200 9.14 -5.45 13.18
N ASN A 201 8.49 -5.02 12.09
CA ASN A 201 7.82 -3.72 11.99
C ASN A 201 6.45 -3.83 11.33
N PHE A 202 5.52 -2.94 11.72
CA PHE A 202 4.11 -2.99 11.30
C PHE A 202 3.63 -1.74 10.54
N ILE A 203 4.57 -0.87 10.13
CA ILE A 203 4.27 0.20 9.19
C ILE A 203 3.88 -0.43 7.85
N PHE A 204 2.64 -0.22 7.40
CA PHE A 204 2.05 -0.98 6.29
C PHE A 204 2.91 -0.97 5.01
N ALA A 205 3.46 0.19 4.64
CA ALA A 205 4.28 0.32 3.43
C ALA A 205 5.53 -0.57 3.42
N GLY A 206 6.08 -0.90 4.59
CA GLY A 206 7.14 -1.90 4.73
C GLY A 206 6.58 -3.29 4.98
N LYS A 207 5.58 -3.40 5.86
CA LYS A 207 4.98 -4.67 6.28
C LYS A 207 4.39 -5.46 5.11
N ALA A 208 3.74 -4.81 4.15
CA ALA A 208 3.19 -5.47 2.95
C ALA A 208 4.26 -6.03 1.99
N LEU A 209 5.55 -5.73 2.21
CA LEU A 209 6.67 -6.26 1.44
C LEU A 209 7.26 -7.53 2.07
N GLU A 210 6.60 -8.18 3.04
CA GLU A 210 7.12 -9.44 3.60
C GLU A 210 7.15 -10.55 2.54
N ILE A 211 6.16 -10.60 1.64
CA ILE A 211 6.15 -11.46 0.45
C ILE A 211 7.40 -11.34 -0.43
N TYR A 212 8.14 -10.22 -0.37
CA TYR A 212 9.37 -10.05 -1.15
C TYR A 212 10.43 -11.11 -0.79
N PHE A 213 10.47 -11.55 0.47
CA PHE A 213 11.40 -12.57 0.95
C PHE A 213 11.10 -13.97 0.42
N ASP A 214 9.86 -14.21 -0.02
CA ASP A 214 9.44 -15.48 -0.63
C ASP A 214 9.43 -15.36 -2.17
N ALA A 215 9.22 -14.15 -2.71
CA ALA A 215 9.30 -13.88 -4.13
C ALA A 215 10.75 -13.83 -4.66
N VAL A 216 11.72 -13.45 -3.81
CA VAL A 216 13.14 -13.37 -4.15
C VAL A 216 13.95 -14.08 -3.08
N LYS A 217 14.80 -15.02 -3.52
CA LYS A 217 15.55 -15.94 -2.65
C LYS A 217 16.51 -15.23 -1.68
N ASN A 218 17.14 -14.15 -2.13
CA ASN A 218 18.18 -13.47 -1.36
C ASN A 218 17.78 -12.01 -1.15
N VAL A 219 17.17 -11.68 -0.01
CA VAL A 219 16.76 -10.30 0.30
C VAL A 219 17.50 -9.78 1.53
N GLU A 220 18.19 -8.66 1.36
CA GLU A 220 18.77 -7.85 2.44
C GLU A 220 17.88 -6.64 2.74
N VAL A 221 18.02 -6.06 3.94
CA VAL A 221 17.17 -4.95 4.41
C VAL A 221 18.00 -3.76 4.86
N ALA A 222 17.52 -2.56 4.56
CA ALA A 222 18.19 -1.32 4.95
C ALA A 222 18.15 -1.08 6.47
N ILE A 223 17.05 -1.45 7.14
CA ILE A 223 16.87 -1.17 8.58
C ILE A 223 16.36 -2.43 9.30
N ASP A 224 17.29 -3.16 9.92
CA ASP A 224 16.99 -4.39 10.67
C ASP A 224 16.82 -4.15 12.18
N ARG A 225 15.76 -3.43 12.56
CA ARG A 225 15.40 -3.18 13.96
C ARG A 225 13.92 -2.84 14.10
N LYS A 226 13.34 -3.04 15.29
CA LYS A 226 11.98 -2.58 15.63
C LYS A 226 11.95 -1.05 15.69
N ILE A 227 10.97 -0.46 15.00
CA ILE A 227 10.63 0.95 14.99
C ILE A 227 9.21 1.04 15.56
N ASN A 228 9.10 1.51 16.80
CA ASN A 228 7.81 1.71 17.45
C ASN A 228 7.25 3.12 17.16
N THR A 229 5.98 3.32 17.48
CA THR A 229 5.28 4.59 17.23
C THR A 229 5.94 5.76 17.96
N GLU A 230 6.40 5.54 19.20
CA GLU A 230 7.12 6.54 19.99
C GLU A 230 8.45 6.99 19.33
N LEU A 231 9.24 6.06 18.77
CA LEU A 231 10.50 6.39 18.08
C LEU A 231 10.24 7.23 16.82
N ILE A 232 9.17 6.94 16.09
CA ILE A 232 8.74 7.76 14.94
C ILE A 232 8.39 9.16 15.43
N GLU A 233 7.55 9.29 16.46
CA GLU A 233 7.19 10.61 17.01
C GLU A 233 8.41 11.41 17.48
N MET A 234 9.34 10.77 18.19
CA MET A 234 10.55 11.40 18.72
C MET A 234 11.50 11.90 17.62
N THR A 235 11.52 11.21 16.47
CA THR A 235 12.35 11.59 15.33
C THR A 235 11.66 12.60 14.42
N MET A 236 10.33 12.57 14.31
CA MET A 236 9.53 13.40 13.42
C MET A 236 9.14 14.77 14.01
N HIS A 237 8.73 14.84 15.28
CA HIS A 237 8.07 16.04 15.84
C HIS A 237 9.00 16.99 16.62
N GLY A 238 10.32 16.87 16.49
CA GLY A 238 11.25 17.86 17.06
C GLY A 238 11.10 18.10 18.57
N LYS A 239 10.53 17.14 19.34
CA LYS A 239 10.39 17.26 20.81
C LYS A 239 11.74 17.67 21.41
N LYS A 240 11.78 18.83 22.08
CA LYS A 240 13.01 19.39 22.69
C LYS A 240 13.34 18.60 23.96
N GLY A 241 14.51 17.97 24.01
CA GLY A 241 15.01 17.26 25.18
C GLY A 241 16.33 16.55 24.96
N LEU A 242 17.09 16.26 26.02
CA LEU A 242 18.42 15.63 25.94
C LEU A 242 18.35 14.22 25.30
N LYS A 243 17.34 13.42 25.67
CA LYS A 243 17.07 12.09 25.07
C LYS A 243 16.87 12.16 23.55
N SER A 244 16.12 13.16 23.06
CA SER A 244 15.89 13.35 21.61
C SER A 244 17.17 13.65 20.82
N LYS A 245 18.14 14.37 21.41
CA LYS A 245 19.42 14.69 20.75
C LYS A 245 20.28 13.44 20.58
N ILE A 246 20.34 12.59 21.61
CA ILE A 246 21.07 11.32 21.57
C ILE A 246 20.47 10.38 20.52
N VAL A 247 19.13 10.22 20.54
CA VAL A 247 18.41 9.40 19.54
C VAL A 247 18.69 9.88 18.11
N ARG A 248 18.65 11.20 17.85
CA ARG A 248 18.98 11.76 16.52
C ARG A 248 20.42 11.48 16.09
N HIS A 249 21.38 11.57 17.00
CA HIS A 249 22.77 11.30 16.67
C HIS A 249 22.99 9.81 16.31
N ILE A 250 22.43 8.90 17.11
CA ILE A 250 22.46 7.45 16.84
C ILE A 250 21.78 7.14 15.50
N ALA A 251 20.62 7.74 15.23
CA ALA A 251 19.90 7.59 13.97
C ALA A 251 20.75 8.09 12.78
N SER A 252 21.42 9.24 12.91
CA SER A 252 22.28 9.79 11.86
C SER A 252 23.49 8.90 11.56
N LYS A 253 24.17 8.37 12.60
CA LYS A 253 25.27 7.42 12.41
C LYS A 253 24.79 6.13 11.76
N GLY A 254 23.66 5.59 12.24
CA GLY A 254 23.05 4.39 11.65
C GLY A 254 22.66 4.59 10.18
N ALA A 255 22.16 5.78 9.81
CA ALA A 255 21.84 6.11 8.43
C ALA A 255 23.09 6.15 7.53
N LYS A 256 24.23 6.66 8.02
CA LYS A 256 25.49 6.65 7.26
C LYS A 256 25.98 5.24 6.99
N ASN A 257 26.02 4.40 8.03
CA ASN A 257 26.43 3.00 7.91
C ASN A 257 25.53 2.24 6.94
N MET A 258 24.21 2.39 7.06
CA MET A 258 23.24 1.80 6.12
C MET A 258 23.53 2.17 4.67
N ILE A 259 23.89 3.43 4.39
CA ILE A 259 24.24 3.86 3.03
C ILE A 259 25.53 3.18 2.55
N ASP A 260 26.55 3.07 3.41
CA ASP A 260 27.79 2.34 3.09
C ASP A 260 27.51 0.87 2.81
N ASP A 261 26.72 0.21 3.65
CA ASP A 261 26.34 -1.20 3.51
C ASP A 261 25.62 -1.46 2.17
N ILE A 262 24.71 -0.56 1.75
CA ILE A 262 24.04 -0.65 0.44
C ILE A 262 25.04 -0.49 -0.71
N ILE A 263 26.00 0.44 -0.61
CA ILE A 263 27.01 0.66 -1.66
C ILE A 263 27.92 -0.56 -1.79
N ASP A 264 28.37 -1.14 -0.66
CA ASP A 264 29.19 -2.34 -0.64
C ASP A 264 28.42 -3.53 -1.24
N TRP A 265 27.14 -3.66 -0.90
CA TRP A 265 26.26 -4.65 -1.51
C TRP A 265 26.18 -4.49 -3.03
N LEU A 266 25.91 -3.28 -3.51
CA LEU A 266 25.86 -2.97 -4.95
C LEU A 266 27.17 -3.33 -5.65
N GLU A 267 28.31 -3.02 -5.05
CA GLU A 267 29.63 -3.35 -5.59
C GLU A 267 29.86 -4.87 -5.71
N VAL A 268 29.46 -5.63 -4.69
CA VAL A 268 29.54 -7.10 -4.74
C VAL A 268 28.64 -7.67 -5.84
N ARG A 269 27.39 -7.20 -5.94
CA ARG A 269 26.42 -7.67 -6.94
C ARG A 269 26.81 -7.30 -8.37
N ASP A 270 27.37 -6.10 -8.58
CA ASP A 270 27.83 -5.64 -9.89
C ASP A 270 29.01 -6.50 -10.37
N LYS A 271 30.01 -6.74 -9.51
CA LYS A 271 31.16 -7.62 -9.82
C LYS A 271 30.75 -9.07 -10.11
N ALA A 272 29.72 -9.57 -9.43
CA ALA A 272 29.19 -10.91 -9.64
C ALA A 272 28.28 -11.03 -10.88
N ASN A 273 27.96 -9.91 -11.55
CA ASN A 273 27.01 -9.84 -12.66
C ASN A 273 25.61 -10.36 -12.29
N ASP A 274 25.20 -10.15 -11.04
CA ASP A 274 23.94 -10.63 -10.49
C ASP A 274 22.72 -9.87 -11.07
N THR A 275 21.55 -10.52 -11.10
CA THR A 275 20.28 -9.81 -11.31
C THR A 275 19.83 -9.23 -9.98
N ILE A 276 19.56 -7.92 -9.92
CA ILE A 276 19.18 -7.21 -8.69
C ILE A 276 17.80 -6.56 -8.77
N THR A 277 17.16 -6.45 -7.60
CA THR A 277 15.95 -5.63 -7.42
C THR A 277 16.08 -4.76 -6.18
N LEU A 278 15.78 -3.47 -6.29
CA LEU A 278 15.77 -2.51 -5.20
C LEU A 278 14.33 -2.08 -4.95
N VAL A 279 13.76 -2.41 -3.79
CA VAL A 279 12.34 -2.18 -3.50
C VAL A 279 12.19 -1.33 -2.24
N GLY A 280 11.41 -0.24 -2.28
CA GLY A 280 11.09 0.51 -1.07
C GLY A 280 11.18 2.03 -1.20
N ALA A 281 11.75 2.70 -0.19
CA ALA A 281 11.67 4.15 -0.08
C ALA A 281 12.69 4.84 -1.00
N PRO A 282 12.24 5.75 -1.89
CA PRO A 282 13.11 6.41 -2.86
C PRO A 282 14.20 7.28 -2.20
N TYR A 283 13.94 7.84 -1.01
CA TYR A 283 14.90 8.70 -0.33
C TYR A 283 16.18 7.97 0.10
N ILE A 284 16.09 6.66 0.41
CA ILE A 284 17.28 5.87 0.78
C ILE A 284 18.16 5.69 -0.44
N LEU A 285 17.55 5.28 -1.58
CA LEU A 285 18.29 5.12 -2.83
C LEU A 285 18.87 6.45 -3.32
N TYR A 286 18.14 7.55 -3.17
CA TYR A 286 18.66 8.88 -3.47
C TYR A 286 19.90 9.21 -2.65
N ALA A 287 19.91 8.94 -1.34
CA ALA A 287 21.07 9.18 -0.49
C ALA A 287 22.29 8.32 -0.87
N VAL A 288 22.05 7.08 -1.34
CA VAL A 288 23.08 6.19 -1.90
C VAL A 288 23.65 6.78 -3.19
N MET A 289 22.80 7.20 -4.13
CA MET A 289 23.23 7.79 -5.40
C MET A 289 23.99 9.10 -5.20
N GLU A 290 23.55 9.96 -4.28
CA GLU A 290 24.28 11.19 -3.92
C GLU A 290 25.69 10.90 -3.42
N LYS A 291 25.86 9.89 -2.55
CA LYS A 291 27.18 9.51 -2.05
C LYS A 291 28.06 8.91 -3.14
N LEU A 292 27.50 8.08 -4.03
CA LEU A 292 28.22 7.54 -5.18
C LEU A 292 28.72 8.66 -6.11
N LYS A 293 27.87 9.64 -6.44
CA LYS A 293 28.24 10.82 -7.23
C LYS A 293 29.36 11.63 -6.56
N GLN A 294 29.27 11.88 -5.26
CA GLN A 294 30.32 12.58 -4.49
C GLN A 294 31.66 11.84 -4.52
N GLN A 295 31.64 10.51 -4.60
CA GLN A 295 32.82 9.66 -4.69
C GLN A 295 33.30 9.43 -6.14
N GLY A 296 32.61 9.98 -7.14
CA GLY A 296 32.89 9.70 -8.56
C GLY A 296 32.69 8.22 -8.94
N ARG A 297 31.81 7.51 -8.24
CA ARG A 297 31.49 6.10 -8.45
C ARG A 297 30.14 5.94 -9.13
N SER A 298 30.01 4.90 -9.95
CA SER A 298 28.76 4.48 -10.59
C SER A 298 28.82 2.98 -10.85
N PHE A 299 27.65 2.37 -11.05
CA PHE A 299 27.51 0.96 -11.43
C PHE A 299 26.75 0.86 -12.76
N ASN A 300 26.77 -0.31 -13.40
CA ASN A 300 25.99 -0.55 -14.61
C ASN A 300 25.30 -1.91 -14.59
N PHE A 301 24.11 -1.95 -13.99
CA PHE A 301 23.30 -3.16 -13.95
C PHE A 301 22.57 -3.43 -15.29
N GLY A 302 22.31 -2.41 -16.11
CA GLY A 302 21.58 -2.57 -17.37
C GLY A 302 20.22 -3.27 -17.16
N GLU A 303 19.87 -4.20 -18.05
CA GLU A 303 18.63 -4.98 -17.94
C GLU A 303 18.65 -6.06 -16.83
N ARG A 304 19.71 -6.11 -16.01
CA ARG A 304 19.79 -6.99 -14.83
C ARG A 304 19.35 -6.28 -13.54
N GLY A 305 19.06 -4.98 -13.58
CA GLY A 305 18.61 -4.24 -12.42
C GLY A 305 17.18 -3.72 -12.57
N GLY A 306 16.46 -3.67 -11.46
CA GLY A 306 15.19 -2.95 -11.37
C GLY A 306 14.98 -2.29 -10.03
N VAL A 307 14.17 -1.25 -10.05
CA VAL A 307 13.82 -0.42 -8.91
C VAL A 307 12.30 -0.31 -8.86
N ALA A 308 11.73 -0.64 -7.71
CA ALA A 308 10.32 -0.42 -7.42
C ALA A 308 10.19 0.48 -6.19
N THR A 309 9.71 1.70 -6.38
CA THR A 309 9.55 2.65 -5.28
C THR A 309 8.10 2.74 -4.83
N GLY A 310 7.90 3.17 -3.58
CA GLY A 310 6.58 3.48 -3.07
C GLY A 310 6.67 4.37 -1.83
N GLY A 311 5.81 5.38 -1.74
CA GLY A 311 5.77 6.31 -0.62
C GLY A 311 7.08 7.10 -0.40
N GLY A 312 7.36 7.50 0.85
CA GLY A 312 8.68 8.00 1.28
C GLY A 312 9.04 9.46 0.99
N TRP A 313 8.44 10.14 0.00
CA TRP A 313 8.74 11.56 -0.26
C TRP A 313 8.14 12.54 0.77
N LYS A 314 7.12 12.13 1.53
CA LYS A 314 6.36 12.99 2.46
C LYS A 314 7.22 13.63 3.56
N ILE A 315 8.29 12.96 4.01
CA ILE A 315 9.21 13.46 5.04
C ILE A 315 10.27 14.41 4.46
N HIS A 316 10.55 14.25 3.16
CA HIS A 316 11.59 14.97 2.43
C HIS A 316 10.97 15.86 1.34
N GLU A 317 9.78 16.41 1.58
CA GLU A 317 9.04 17.18 0.56
C GLU A 317 9.84 18.39 0.04
N HIS A 318 10.65 18.99 0.91
CA HIS A 318 11.60 20.07 0.58
C HIS A 318 12.82 19.63 -0.27
N LYS A 319 13.06 18.32 -0.38
CA LYS A 319 14.04 17.69 -1.28
C LYS A 319 13.36 16.86 -2.37
N ARG A 320 12.05 17.02 -2.56
CA ARG A 320 11.28 16.23 -3.50
C ARG A 320 11.72 16.58 -4.91
N MET A 321 12.55 15.72 -5.45
CA MET A 321 12.89 15.70 -6.86
C MET A 321 11.70 15.16 -7.65
N PRO A 322 11.38 15.71 -8.84
CA PRO A 322 10.43 15.09 -9.76
C PRO A 322 10.75 13.61 -9.96
N VAL A 323 9.73 12.74 -10.02
CA VAL A 323 9.95 11.30 -10.17
C VAL A 323 10.71 10.98 -11.47
N SER A 324 10.52 11.78 -12.52
CA SER A 324 11.30 11.70 -13.77
C SER A 324 12.80 11.84 -13.54
N ASP A 325 13.20 12.80 -12.70
CA ASP A 325 14.60 13.11 -12.45
C ASP A 325 15.23 12.03 -11.57
N PHE A 326 14.46 11.50 -10.60
CA PHE A 326 14.87 10.32 -9.83
C PHE A 326 15.17 9.11 -10.73
N ARG A 327 14.29 8.82 -11.69
CA ARG A 327 14.51 7.72 -12.65
C ARG A 327 15.74 7.95 -13.51
N LYS A 328 15.94 9.19 -13.97
CA LYS A 328 17.14 9.58 -14.72
C LYS A 328 18.41 9.37 -13.90
N GLU A 329 18.40 9.76 -12.63
CA GLU A 329 19.55 9.53 -11.74
C GLU A 329 19.81 8.03 -11.51
N VAL A 330 18.77 7.22 -11.34
CA VAL A 330 18.90 5.75 -11.25
C VAL A 330 19.60 5.19 -12.49
N LYS A 331 19.24 5.67 -13.68
CA LYS A 331 19.90 5.29 -14.93
C LYS A 331 21.34 5.79 -15.00
N ASP A 332 21.59 7.05 -14.66
CA ASP A 332 22.91 7.67 -14.80
C ASP A 332 23.93 7.11 -13.79
N VAL A 333 23.48 6.76 -12.57
CA VAL A 333 24.37 6.30 -11.48
C VAL A 333 24.45 4.77 -11.38
N LEU A 334 23.36 4.05 -11.68
CA LEU A 334 23.29 2.58 -11.53
C LEU A 334 23.17 1.85 -12.87
N GLY A 335 23.02 2.56 -13.99
CA GLY A 335 22.85 1.97 -15.32
C GLY A 335 21.52 1.23 -15.52
N ILE A 336 20.55 1.40 -14.61
CA ILE A 336 19.25 0.72 -14.67
C ILE A 336 18.33 1.48 -15.65
N PRO A 337 17.82 0.84 -16.72
CA PRO A 337 16.90 1.48 -17.65
C PRO A 337 15.64 2.01 -16.96
N GLU A 338 15.17 3.18 -17.40
CA GLU A 338 13.99 3.85 -16.82
C GLU A 338 12.74 2.95 -16.83
N LYS A 339 12.57 2.09 -17.85
CA LYS A 339 11.48 1.09 -17.93
C LYS A 339 11.44 0.11 -16.75
N PHE A 340 12.55 -0.08 -16.04
CA PHE A 340 12.63 -0.93 -14.84
C PHE A 340 12.74 -0.10 -13.55
N CYS A 341 12.51 1.21 -13.60
CA CYS A 341 12.37 2.06 -12.43
C CYS A 341 10.91 2.54 -12.32
N LEU A 342 10.11 1.77 -11.58
CA LEU A 342 8.66 1.97 -11.47
C LEU A 342 8.29 2.46 -10.07
N ASP A 343 7.29 3.34 -10.00
CA ASP A 343 6.66 3.72 -8.74
C ASP A 343 5.35 2.96 -8.54
N ILE A 344 5.00 2.71 -7.28
CA ILE A 344 3.78 2.05 -6.86
C ILE A 344 3.01 3.00 -5.96
N TYR A 345 1.78 3.32 -6.35
CA TYR A 345 0.85 4.11 -5.57
C TYR A 345 -0.10 3.19 -4.79
N GLY A 346 -0.14 3.42 -3.48
CA GLY A 346 -0.99 2.70 -2.54
C GLY A 346 -1.05 3.45 -1.21
N MET A 347 -1.90 2.97 -0.31
CA MET A 347 -2.10 3.57 1.01
C MET A 347 -2.53 2.50 2.02
N VAL A 348 -2.43 2.81 3.31
CA VAL A 348 -2.67 1.81 4.36
C VAL A 348 -4.13 1.37 4.44
N GLU A 349 -5.04 2.22 3.97
CA GLU A 349 -6.49 2.00 3.90
C GLU A 349 -6.90 1.08 2.75
N GLY A 350 -5.98 0.74 1.83
CA GLY A 350 -6.26 -0.11 0.67
C GLY A 350 -5.33 -1.31 0.57
N ASN A 351 -5.73 -2.29 -0.23
CA ASN A 351 -4.97 -3.50 -0.56
C ASN A 351 -4.69 -3.62 -2.07
N GLY A 352 -5.27 -2.71 -2.88
CA GLY A 352 -4.92 -2.52 -4.28
C GLY A 352 -3.68 -1.65 -4.47
N TRP A 353 -2.80 -2.06 -5.39
CA TRP A 353 -1.55 -1.35 -5.70
C TRP A 353 -1.59 -0.88 -7.14
N LEU A 354 -1.56 0.44 -7.34
CA LEU A 354 -1.51 1.02 -8.68
C LEU A 354 -0.04 1.12 -9.10
N THR A 355 0.35 0.37 -10.14
CA THR A 355 1.75 0.27 -10.57
C THR A 355 1.97 1.07 -11.84
N GLN A 356 3.07 1.81 -11.90
CA GLN A 356 3.48 2.50 -13.12
C GLN A 356 3.73 1.51 -14.27
N CYS A 357 3.26 1.84 -15.47
CA CYS A 357 3.66 1.12 -16.67
C CYS A 357 5.10 1.47 -17.10
N PRO A 358 5.86 0.52 -17.67
CA PRO A 358 7.23 0.77 -18.14
C PRO A 358 7.32 1.74 -19.34
N GLU A 359 6.23 1.96 -20.08
CA GLU A 359 6.24 2.74 -21.34
C GLU A 359 6.17 4.25 -21.10
N GLY A 360 5.44 4.69 -20.07
CA GLY A 360 5.31 6.12 -19.77
C GLY A 360 4.84 6.41 -18.35
N HIS A 361 4.92 5.43 -17.46
CA HIS A 361 4.79 5.59 -16.02
C HIS A 361 3.42 6.07 -15.52
N TYR A 362 2.35 5.75 -16.24
CA TYR A 362 0.98 5.90 -15.75
C TYR A 362 0.66 4.78 -14.77
N LEU A 363 -0.10 5.09 -13.72
CA LEU A 363 -0.41 4.19 -12.63
C LEU A 363 -1.63 3.32 -12.98
N HIS A 364 -1.40 2.07 -13.38
CA HIS A 364 -2.46 1.13 -13.74
C HIS A 364 -3.13 0.54 -12.50
N ALA A 365 -4.47 0.63 -12.45
CA ALA A 365 -5.25 -0.01 -11.40
C ALA A 365 -5.41 -1.51 -11.64
N PRO A 366 -5.43 -2.34 -10.59
CA PRO A 366 -5.77 -3.76 -10.71
C PRO A 366 -7.31 -3.92 -10.81
N TYR A 367 -7.85 -3.53 -11.97
CA TYR A 367 -9.28 -3.22 -12.14
C TYR A 367 -10.24 -4.41 -12.04
N SER A 368 -9.77 -5.66 -12.00
CA SER A 368 -10.63 -6.85 -11.88
C SER A 368 -11.23 -7.06 -10.49
N PHE A 369 -10.70 -6.45 -9.44
CA PHE A 369 -11.24 -6.52 -8.07
C PHE A 369 -11.23 -5.17 -7.33
N TYR A 370 -10.64 -4.15 -7.94
CA TYR A 370 -10.46 -2.83 -7.36
C TYR A 370 -11.07 -1.78 -8.30
N LYS A 371 -11.89 -0.87 -7.79
CA LYS A 371 -12.51 0.21 -8.59
C LYS A 371 -11.97 1.57 -8.15
N PRO A 372 -11.05 2.19 -8.91
CA PRO A 372 -10.67 3.58 -8.66
C PRO A 372 -11.80 4.52 -9.07
N LEU A 373 -12.01 5.58 -8.29
CA LEU A 373 -13.01 6.61 -8.51
C LEU A 373 -12.37 7.99 -8.36
N VAL A 374 -12.92 8.95 -9.09
CA VAL A 374 -12.65 10.38 -8.89
C VAL A 374 -13.96 11.01 -8.51
N LEU A 375 -13.99 11.77 -7.43
CA LEU A 375 -15.16 12.48 -6.95
C LEU A 375 -15.03 13.98 -7.23
N ASP A 376 -16.12 14.60 -7.67
CA ASP A 376 -16.24 16.05 -7.80
C ASP A 376 -16.36 16.75 -6.43
N GLU A 377 -16.60 18.06 -6.42
CA GLU A 377 -16.72 18.84 -5.19
C GLU A 377 -18.01 18.51 -4.41
N GLU A 378 -19.00 17.92 -5.06
CA GLU A 378 -20.26 17.42 -4.51
C GLU A 378 -20.19 15.94 -4.09
N PHE A 379 -19.00 15.33 -4.09
CA PHE A 379 -18.76 13.92 -3.75
C PHE A 379 -19.47 12.92 -4.67
N LYS A 380 -19.77 13.31 -5.91
CA LYS A 380 -20.31 12.40 -6.94
C LYS A 380 -19.20 11.91 -7.86
N PRO A 381 -19.35 10.71 -8.47
CA PRO A 381 -18.39 10.22 -9.46
C PRO A 381 -18.23 11.21 -10.61
N ALA A 382 -17.00 11.68 -10.83
CA ALA A 382 -16.60 12.53 -11.93
C ALA A 382 -16.29 11.72 -13.19
N GLU A 383 -16.30 12.38 -14.35
CA GLU A 383 -15.97 11.74 -15.61
C GLU A 383 -14.47 11.49 -15.76
N TYR A 384 -14.11 10.51 -16.62
CA TYR A 384 -12.71 10.27 -16.93
C TYR A 384 -12.05 11.52 -17.55
N GLY A 385 -10.84 11.83 -17.10
CA GLY A 385 -10.07 13.00 -17.53
C GLY A 385 -10.24 14.23 -16.64
N GLU A 386 -11.17 14.20 -15.68
CA GLU A 386 -11.37 15.28 -14.73
C GLU A 386 -10.47 15.12 -13.50
N TRP A 387 -10.14 16.25 -12.87
CA TRP A 387 -9.41 16.28 -11.61
C TRP A 387 -10.39 16.31 -10.45
N GLY A 388 -10.25 15.37 -9.52
CA GLY A 388 -11.12 15.31 -8.34
C GLY A 388 -10.50 14.51 -7.21
N GLN A 389 -11.26 14.35 -6.14
CA GLN A 389 -10.83 13.62 -4.96
C GLN A 389 -10.76 12.12 -5.27
N TYR A 390 -9.64 11.48 -4.94
CA TYR A 390 -9.47 10.06 -5.19
C TYR A 390 -10.26 9.25 -4.17
N ALA A 391 -11.03 8.29 -4.66
CA ALA A 391 -11.70 7.28 -3.86
C ALA A 391 -11.51 5.91 -4.51
N PHE A 392 -11.81 4.85 -3.76
CA PHE A 392 -11.76 3.50 -4.30
C PHE A 392 -12.66 2.53 -3.57
N LEU A 393 -12.99 1.45 -4.26
CA LEU A 393 -13.66 0.29 -3.71
C LEU A 393 -12.72 -0.92 -3.84
N ASP A 394 -12.37 -1.53 -2.71
CA ASP A 394 -11.40 -2.61 -2.64
C ASP A 394 -12.07 -3.95 -2.29
N GLY A 395 -12.22 -4.82 -3.29
CA GLY A 395 -12.75 -6.16 -3.10
C GLY A 395 -11.80 -7.14 -2.42
N ALA A 396 -10.53 -6.76 -2.17
CA ALA A 396 -9.57 -7.59 -1.46
C ALA A 396 -9.59 -7.37 0.07
N ALA A 397 -10.25 -6.31 0.54
CA ALA A 397 -10.46 -6.03 1.96
C ALA A 397 -11.56 -6.95 2.52
N ARG A 398 -11.24 -7.75 3.55
CA ARG A 398 -12.23 -8.63 4.20
C ARG A 398 -12.45 -8.34 5.67
N SER A 399 -11.41 -7.91 6.37
CA SER A 399 -11.45 -7.63 7.81
C SER A 399 -11.83 -6.20 8.17
N TYR A 400 -12.07 -5.33 7.20
CA TYR A 400 -12.61 -3.97 7.39
C TYR A 400 -13.24 -3.47 6.08
N PRO A 401 -14.22 -2.55 6.11
CA PRO A 401 -14.83 -2.04 4.88
C PRO A 401 -13.84 -1.21 4.06
N GLY A 402 -13.33 -1.77 2.97
CA GLY A 402 -12.33 -1.17 2.07
C GLY A 402 -12.90 -0.20 1.03
N PHE A 403 -13.89 0.61 1.40
CA PHE A 403 -14.57 1.55 0.50
C PHE A 403 -14.26 2.97 0.95
N ILE A 404 -13.24 3.59 0.36
CA ILE A 404 -12.53 4.72 0.98
C ILE A 404 -12.53 5.94 0.07
N VAL A 405 -12.81 7.12 0.64
CA VAL A 405 -12.48 8.42 0.03
C VAL A 405 -11.22 8.98 0.69
N THR A 406 -10.25 9.36 -0.13
CA THR A 406 -8.89 9.68 0.31
C THR A 406 -8.65 11.18 0.36
N GLY A 407 -7.60 11.63 1.05
CA GLY A 407 -7.16 13.02 0.98
C GLY A 407 -6.33 13.40 -0.26
N ASP A 408 -6.26 12.53 -1.27
CA ASP A 408 -5.51 12.76 -2.50
C ASP A 408 -6.43 13.31 -3.61
N LYS A 409 -5.87 14.15 -4.49
CA LYS A 409 -6.51 14.68 -5.69
C LYS A 409 -5.76 14.13 -6.90
N VAL A 410 -6.49 13.49 -7.82
CA VAL A 410 -5.92 12.76 -8.97
C VAL A 410 -6.73 13.05 -10.23
N ARG A 411 -6.18 12.65 -11.37
CA ARG A 411 -6.88 12.56 -12.65
C ARG A 411 -6.85 11.11 -13.13
N LEU A 412 -8.05 10.53 -13.29
CA LEU A 412 -8.24 9.15 -13.76
C LEU A 412 -8.58 9.16 -15.24
N LEU A 413 -7.82 8.41 -16.04
CA LEU A 413 -8.03 8.26 -17.47
C LEU A 413 -8.70 6.91 -17.76
N LYS A 414 -9.60 6.89 -18.74
CA LYS A 414 -10.30 5.66 -19.15
C LYS A 414 -9.35 4.60 -19.72
N ARG A 415 -8.27 5.04 -20.36
CA ARG A 415 -7.22 4.21 -20.97
C ARG A 415 -5.87 4.88 -20.85
N CYS A 416 -4.82 4.08 -20.82
CA CYS A 416 -3.45 4.57 -20.87
C CYS A 416 -3.13 5.18 -22.25
N PRO A 417 -2.50 6.37 -22.32
CA PRO A 417 -2.17 6.99 -23.60
C PRO A 417 -0.89 6.44 -24.24
N VAL A 418 -0.11 5.60 -23.52
CA VAL A 418 1.24 5.16 -23.94
C VAL A 418 1.39 3.65 -24.07
N CYS A 419 0.42 2.86 -23.59
CA CYS A 419 0.48 1.39 -23.71
C CYS A 419 -0.91 0.80 -24.02
N ASP A 420 -0.91 -0.48 -24.41
CA ASP A 420 -2.10 -1.21 -24.86
C ASP A 420 -2.88 -1.90 -23.73
N ARG A 421 -2.37 -1.85 -22.49
CA ARG A 421 -3.01 -2.51 -21.35
C ARG A 421 -4.42 -1.92 -21.14
N PRO A 422 -5.47 -2.76 -21.13
CA PRO A 422 -6.83 -2.31 -20.88
C PRO A 422 -7.00 -1.71 -19.47
N GLY A 423 -8.13 -1.03 -19.29
CA GLY A 423 -8.55 -0.50 -18.00
C GLY A 423 -8.06 0.92 -17.72
N PRO A 424 -8.55 1.49 -16.61
CA PRO A 424 -8.27 2.86 -16.25
C PRO A 424 -6.89 3.02 -15.62
N VAL A 425 -6.31 4.21 -15.76
CA VAL A 425 -5.02 4.58 -15.18
C VAL A 425 -5.10 5.93 -14.49
N LEU A 426 -4.35 6.13 -13.40
CA LEU A 426 -4.09 7.48 -12.92
C LEU A 426 -2.92 8.08 -13.67
N GLU A 427 -2.98 9.40 -13.87
CA GLU A 427 -1.78 10.13 -14.23
C GLU A 427 -0.70 10.03 -13.13
N PRO A 428 0.59 10.15 -13.50
CA PRO A 428 1.68 10.03 -12.54
C PRO A 428 1.64 11.11 -11.44
N GLU A 429 1.03 12.26 -11.70
CA GLU A 429 0.95 13.36 -10.75
C GLU A 429 -0.22 13.16 -9.76
N VAL A 430 0.11 12.96 -8.48
CA VAL A 430 -0.86 12.91 -7.37
C VAL A 430 -0.69 14.13 -6.48
N LYS A 431 -1.79 14.86 -6.24
CA LYS A 431 -1.85 16.07 -5.40
C LYS A 431 -2.56 15.78 -4.09
N ARG A 432 -2.43 16.68 -3.11
CA ARG A 432 -3.24 16.65 -1.87
C ARG A 432 -4.38 17.63 -1.97
N VAL A 433 -5.55 17.23 -1.50
CA VAL A 433 -6.68 18.14 -1.36
C VAL A 433 -6.35 19.16 -0.26
N LYS A 434 -6.33 20.45 -0.58
CA LYS A 434 -6.11 21.54 0.39
C LYS A 434 -7.41 21.84 1.12
N GLY A 435 -7.39 21.84 2.45
CA GLY A 435 -8.46 22.41 3.27
C GLY A 435 -9.85 21.76 3.14
N ALA A 436 -10.02 20.65 2.42
CA ALA A 436 -11.34 20.06 2.23
C ALA A 436 -11.96 19.63 3.56
N ASP A 437 -13.15 20.17 3.78
CA ASP A 437 -13.92 20.15 5.00
C ASP A 437 -14.63 18.80 5.20
N VAL A 438 -13.87 17.70 5.13
CA VAL A 438 -14.35 16.36 5.49
C VAL A 438 -14.55 16.21 7.01
N ARG A 439 -14.53 17.33 7.78
CA ARG A 439 -14.83 17.29 9.22
C ARG A 439 -16.29 16.89 9.44
N GLY A 440 -17.22 17.32 8.58
CA GLY A 440 -18.64 16.93 8.67
C GLY A 440 -18.84 15.42 8.56
N CYS A 441 -18.42 14.82 7.45
CA CYS A 441 -18.61 13.38 7.22
C CYS A 441 -17.77 12.50 8.15
N ALA A 442 -16.54 12.90 8.51
CA ALA A 442 -15.75 12.13 9.48
C ALA A 442 -16.35 12.21 10.91
N GLU A 443 -16.92 13.35 11.30
CA GLU A 443 -17.64 13.52 12.57
C GLU A 443 -18.96 12.73 12.57
N GLU A 444 -19.68 12.69 11.46
CA GLU A 444 -20.88 11.86 11.27
C GLU A 444 -20.55 10.37 11.46
N VAL A 445 -19.50 9.88 10.78
CA VAL A 445 -19.00 8.51 10.94
C VAL A 445 -18.52 8.24 12.38
N ARG A 446 -17.91 9.23 13.05
CA ARG A 446 -17.51 9.13 14.46
C ARG A 446 -18.70 9.01 15.40
N ARG A 447 -19.76 9.80 15.19
CA ARG A 447 -20.98 9.75 16.01
C ARG A 447 -21.61 8.36 15.99
N MET A 448 -21.69 7.73 14.82
CA MET A 448 -22.21 6.37 14.65
C MET A 448 -21.41 5.32 15.43
N LEU A 449 -20.08 5.47 15.51
CA LEU A 449 -19.25 4.59 16.34
C LEU A 449 -19.48 4.76 17.84
N THR A 450 -19.80 5.98 18.28
CA THR A 450 -19.95 6.30 19.70
C THR A 450 -21.36 6.08 20.24
N SER A 451 -22.39 6.03 19.38
CA SER A 451 -23.76 5.73 19.80
C SER A 451 -23.95 4.28 20.28
N ASP A 452 -23.06 3.37 19.87
CA ASP A 452 -23.02 1.98 20.36
C ASP A 452 -22.29 1.82 21.71
N LEU A 453 -21.74 2.91 22.27
CA LEU A 453 -21.10 2.94 23.59
C LEU A 453 -22.07 3.32 24.74
N GLY A 454 -23.38 3.35 24.48
CA GLY A 454 -24.39 3.72 25.47
C GLY A 454 -25.66 2.88 25.39
N ASP A 455 -25.66 1.76 26.12
CA ASP A 455 -26.47 1.55 27.33
C ASP A 455 -25.76 0.53 28.27
#